data_AF-A0A9D2IEB8-F1
#
_entry.id   AF-A0A9D2IEB8-F1
#
_cell.length_a   1.000
_cell.length_b   1.000
_cell.length_c   1.000
_cell.angle_alpha   90.00
_cell.angle_beta   90.00
_cell.angle_gamma   90.00
#
_symmetry.space_group_name_H-M   'P 1'
#
loop_
_entity.id
_entity.type
_entity.pdbx_description
1 polymer ?
#
loop_
_entity_poly.entity_id
_entity_poly.type
_entity_poly.pdbx_seq_one_letter_code
_entity_poly.pdbx_strand_id
1 'polypeptide(L)' 'MAFRIPTPAAILRFYLDGFRSMTLGRTLWAIILIKLFIMFAILRLFFFPDQLGGMEEAQRSDHVLEQLTILNE' A
#
# COMPACT_ATOMS: atom_id res chain seq x y z
N MET A 1 12.12 47.69 -14.03
CA MET A 1 12.43 46.34 -13.49
C MET A 1 11.12 45.65 -13.15
N ALA A 2 10.69 44.67 -13.95
CA ALA A 2 9.46 43.93 -13.68
C ALA A 2 9.80 42.71 -12.83
N PHE A 3 9.32 42.68 -11.58
CA PHE A 3 9.39 41.49 -10.72
C PHE A 3 8.43 40.45 -11.28
N ARG A 4 8.95 39.59 -12.16
CA ARG A 4 8.17 38.53 -12.81
C ARG A 4 7.95 37.43 -11.79
N ILE A 5 6.76 37.40 -11.18
CA ILE A 5 6.38 36.37 -10.22
C ILE A 5 6.53 35.00 -10.92
N PRO A 6 7.32 34.07 -10.37
CA PRO A 6 7.48 32.76 -10.98
C PRO A 6 6.12 32.07 -10.98
N THR A 7 5.62 31.72 -12.17
CA THR A 7 4.37 30.99 -12.28
C THR A 7 4.53 29.62 -11.60
N PRO A 8 3.47 29.07 -10.98
CA PRO A 8 3.54 27.75 -10.37
C PRO A 8 4.01 26.67 -11.36
N ALA A 9 3.69 26.84 -12.66
CA ALA A 9 4.20 26.00 -13.73
C ALA A 9 5.73 26.01 -13.89
N ALA A 10 6.39 27.15 -13.63
CA ALA A 10 7.85 27.24 -13.68
C ALA A 10 8.50 26.50 -12.50
N ILE A 11 7.88 26.58 -11.32
CA ILE A 11 8.32 25.88 -10.11
C ILE A 11 8.19 24.36 -10.30
N LEU A 12 7.07 23.89 -10.86
CA LEU A 12 6.86 22.48 -11.19
C LEU A 12 7.88 21.97 -12.21
N ARG A 13 8.17 22.75 -13.25
CA ARG A 13 9.20 22.40 -14.25
C ARG A 13 10.58 22.30 -13.63
N PHE A 14 10.96 23.25 -12.76
CA PHE A 14 12.25 23.20 -12.06
C PHE A 14 12.36 21.95 -11.17
N TYR A 15 11.29 21.60 -10.46
CA TYR A 15 11.26 20.40 -9.62
C TYR A 15 11.35 19.12 -10.45
N LEU A 16 10.62 19.04 -11.57
CA LEU A 16 10.68 17.92 -12.51
C LEU A 16 12.05 17.79 -13.20
N ASP A 17 12.66 18.90 -13.63
CA ASP A 17 14.00 18.88 -14.26
C ASP A 17 15.10 18.58 -13.25
N GLY A 18 15.01 19.12 -12.03
CA GLY A 18 15.93 18.78 -10.93
C GLY A 18 15.84 17.30 -10.56
N PHE A 19 14.62 16.77 -10.47
CA PHE A 19 14.38 15.35 -10.17
C PHE A 19 14.87 14.43 -11.31
N ARG A 20 14.72 14.85 -12.57
CA ARG A 20 15.09 14.04 -13.74
C ARG A 20 16.58 14.10 -14.09
N SER A 21 17.26 15.21 -13.78
CA SER A 21 18.71 15.39 -14.00
C SER A 21 19.57 14.68 -12.95
N MET A 22 19.00 14.32 -11.79
CA MET A 22 19.72 13.58 -10.76
C MET A 22 19.69 12.07 -11.00
N THR A 23 20.83 11.51 -11.43
CA THR A 23 21.06 10.05 -11.45
C THR A 23 20.85 9.42 -10.07
N LEU A 24 21.28 10.10 -9.00
CA LEU A 24 21.07 9.68 -7.61
C LEU A 24 19.59 9.72 -7.20
N GLY A 25 18.83 10.72 -7.65
CA GLY A 25 17.41 10.88 -7.35
C GLY A 25 16.56 9.74 -7.91
N ARG A 26 16.85 9.32 -9.15
CA ARG A 26 16.21 8.14 -9.77
C ARG A 26 16.50 6.86 -9.00
N THR A 27 17.75 6.66 -8.57
CA THR A 27 18.15 5.49 -7.78
C THR A 27 17.47 5.48 -6.40
N LEU A 28 17.46 6.62 -5.70
CA LEU A 28 16.77 6.77 -4.42
C LEU A 28 15.27 6.51 -4.53
N TRP A 29 14.63 7.07 -5.57
CA TRP A 29 13.21 6.85 -5.80
C TRP A 29 12.90 5.38 -6.10
N ALA A 30 13.75 4.71 -6.90
CA ALA A 30 13.65 3.28 -7.13
C ALA A 30 13.78 2.46 -5.83
N ILE A 31 14.73 2.83 -4.95
CA ILE A 31 14.88 2.19 -3.63
C ILE A 31 13.63 2.40 -2.77
N ILE A 32 13.08 3.61 -2.74
CA ILE A 32 11.84 3.92 -2.01
C ILE A 32 10.68 3.08 -2.53
N LEU A 33 10.52 2.97 -3.85
CA LEU A 33 9.47 2.20 -4.49
C LEU A 33 9.62 0.70 -4.20
N ILE A 34 10.84 0.16 -4.30
CA ILE A 34 11.15 -1.22 -3.94
C ILE A 34 10.85 -1.48 -2.46
N LYS A 35 11.27 -0.57 -1.56
CA LYS A 35 11.04 -0.71 -0.12
C LYS A 35 9.56 -0.67 0.22
N LEU A 36 8.79 0.24 -0.39
CA LEU A 36 7.34 0.29 -0.28
C LEU A 36 6.69 -1.00 -0.78
N PHE A 37 7.13 -1.53 -1.92
CA PHE A 37 6.61 -2.78 -2.48
C PHE A 37 6.90 -3.97 -1.56
N ILE A 38 8.13 -4.11 -1.07
CA ILE A 38 8.53 -5.19 -0.14
C ILE A 38 7.75 -5.08 1.17
N MET A 39 7.65 -3.88 1.77
CA MET A 39 6.89 -3.68 2.99
C MET A 39 5.41 -3.97 2.78
N PHE A 40 4.83 -3.54 1.66
CA PHE A 40 3.45 -3.83 1.31
C PHE A 40 3.22 -5.32 1.07
N ALA A 41 4.14 -6.02 0.39
CA ALA A 41 4.04 -7.45 0.13
C ALA A 41 4.13 -8.27 1.43
N ILE A 42 5.05 -7.92 2.34
CA ILE A 42 5.18 -8.60 3.65
C ILE A 42 3.96 -8.33 4.52
N LEU A 43 3.53 -7.07 4.65
CA LEU A 43 2.31 -6.75 5.39
C LEU A 43 1.10 -7.43 4.76
N ARG A 44 0.98 -7.46 3.44
CA ARG A 44 -0.13 -8.15 2.77
C ARG A 44 -0.08 -9.66 3.00
N LEU A 45 1.09 -10.30 2.94
CA LEU A 45 1.22 -11.74 3.18
C LEU A 45 1.01 -12.11 4.65
N PHE A 46 1.47 -11.26 5.58
CA PHE A 46 1.39 -11.50 7.02
C PHE A 46 0.05 -11.09 7.64
N PHE A 47 -0.61 -10.05 7.12
CA PHE A 47 -1.94 -9.61 7.54
C PHE A 47 -3.07 -10.28 6.75
N PHE A 48 -2.77 -10.88 5.58
CA PHE A 48 -3.70 -11.74 4.85
C PHE A 48 -3.11 -13.15 4.61
N PRO A 49 -2.71 -13.89 5.65
CA PRO A 49 -2.46 -15.32 5.50
C PRO A 49 -3.83 -15.97 5.26
N ASP A 50 -4.00 -16.61 4.11
CA ASP A 50 -5.12 -17.51 3.81
C ASP A 50 -6.55 -17.04 4.17
N GLN A 51 -6.98 -15.87 3.69
CA GLN A 51 -8.44 -15.68 3.49
C GLN A 51 -8.97 -16.51 2.30
N LEU A 52 -8.10 -17.21 1.56
CA LEU A 52 -8.44 -17.98 0.37
C LEU A 52 -7.73 -19.35 0.32
N GLY A 53 -7.38 -19.91 1.48
CA GLY A 53 -6.97 -21.30 1.63
C GLY A 53 -7.98 -22.02 2.51
N GLY A 54 -9.08 -22.48 1.91
CA GLY A 54 -9.99 -23.43 2.58
C GLY A 54 -9.15 -24.57 3.17
N MET A 55 -9.39 -25.01 4.40
CA MET A 55 -10.47 -25.93 4.73
C MET A 55 -10.76 -25.98 6.25
N GLU A 56 -11.04 -24.86 6.92
CA GLU A 56 -11.44 -24.93 8.36
C GLU A 56 -12.53 -23.93 8.80
N GLU A 57 -12.79 -22.85 8.06
CA GLU A 57 -13.80 -21.87 8.51
C GLU A 57 -15.25 -22.26 8.19
N ALA A 58 -15.48 -23.05 7.13
CA ALA A 58 -16.83 -23.48 6.76
C ALA A 58 -17.45 -24.49 7.75
N GLN A 59 -16.63 -25.32 8.42
CA GLN A 59 -17.11 -26.27 9.43
C GLN A 59 -17.30 -25.64 10.82
N ARG A 60 -16.59 -24.54 11.12
CA ARG A 60 -16.72 -23.86 12.43
C ARG A 60 -17.97 -22.99 12.51
N SER A 61 -18.43 -22.40 11.40
CA SER A 61 -19.62 -21.55 11.39
C SER A 61 -20.89 -22.32 11.75
N ASP A 62 -21.08 -23.52 11.17
CA ASP A 62 -22.24 -24.38 11.46
C ASP A 62 -22.25 -24.83 12.92
N HIS A 63 -21.09 -25.14 13.51
CA HIS A 63 -21.02 -25.55 14.92
C HIS A 63 -21.33 -24.38 15.89
N VAL A 64 -20.95 -23.15 15.56
CA VAL A 64 -21.28 -21.97 16.37
C VAL A 64 -22.77 -21.63 16.26
N LEU A 65 -23.39 -21.82 15.09
CA LEU A 65 -24.83 -21.66 14.94
C LEU A 65 -25.62 -22.70 15.73
N GLU A 66 -25.18 -23.97 15.70
CA GLU A 66 -25.79 -25.04 16.46
C GLU A 66 -25.72 -24.78 17.98
N GLN A 67 -24.57 -24.29 18.48
CA GLN A 67 -24.43 -23.93 19.90
C GLN A 67 -25.28 -22.73 20.31
N LEU A 68 -25.47 -21.73 19.43
CA LEU A 68 -26.34 -20.58 19.73
C LEU A 68 -27.83 -20.96 19.70
N THR A 69 -28.24 -21.90 18.85
CA THR A 69 -29.61 -22.41 18.80
C THR A 69 -29.93 -23.31 20.00
N ILE A 70 -29.03 -24.21 20.40
CA ILE A 70 -29.25 -25.15 21.52
C ILE A 70 -29.27 -24.44 22.90
N LEU A 71 -28.57 -23.31 23.06
CA LEU A 71 -28.58 -22.54 24.31
C LEU A 71 -29.79 -21.58 24.44
N ASN A 72 -30.63 -21.46 23.41
CA ASN A 72 -31.83 -20.62 23.41
C ASN A 72 -33.13 -21.44 23.54
N GLU A 73 -33.04 -22.75 23.82
CA GLU A 73 -34.14 -23.57 24.32
C GLU A 73 -33.96 -23.92 25.80
#